data_AF-A0A9Q1C523-F1
#
_entry.id   AF-A0A9Q1C523-F1
#
_cell.length_a   1.000
_cell.length_b   1.000
_cell.length_c   1.000
_cell.angle_alpha   90.00
_cell.angle_beta   90.00
_cell.angle_gamma   90.00
#
_symmetry.space_group_name_H-M   'P 1'
#
loop_
_entity.id
_entity.type
_entity.pdbx_description
1 polymer ?
#
loop_
_entity_poly.entity_id
_entity_poly.type
_entity_poly.pdbx_seq_one_letter_code
_entity_poly.pdbx_strand_id
1 'polypeptide(L)'
;MCILERNSRALASEHERSKIFWEALVKLLEMYKKLEEDKQRLTSEVSQVGELIRAKEIIFHQLQGRISVQDTTIARLEMNVQELQKVSYDGILFVEIPNYSQKKAAAMTGTPSFYSDDFYTDRHGYRMCARVYLNGDGVGKGSHLSIFFALKKGPYDNYLSWPFQRRVTFTLLNQAGKDHLSDAFRPDPTSSSFQKPVKEMNIASGCPMFVAHKVIENVGEGFLRNNTICLRVKVDPPNPR
;
A
#
# COMPACT_ATOMS: atom_id res chain seq x y z
N MET A 1 -45.59 78.57 67.78
CA MET A 1 -44.23 78.19 67.33
C MET A 1 -44.08 76.72 66.91
N CYS A 2 -44.77 75.76 67.53
CA CYS A 2 -44.53 74.31 67.32
C CYS A 2 -44.91 73.73 65.92
N ILE A 3 -45.86 74.35 65.19
CA ILE A 3 -46.34 73.86 63.89
C ILE A 3 -45.39 74.26 62.73
N LEU A 4 -44.85 75.50 62.78
CA LEU A 4 -43.94 76.01 61.75
C LEU A 4 -42.59 75.25 61.76
N GLU A 5 -42.07 74.91 62.94
CA GLU A 5 -40.85 74.09 63.05
C GLU A 5 -41.07 72.64 62.59
N ARG A 6 -42.23 72.05 62.88
CA ARG A 6 -42.59 70.71 62.38
C ARG A 6 -42.72 70.68 60.87
N ASN A 7 -43.37 71.68 60.28
CA ASN A 7 -43.49 71.80 58.82
C ASN A 7 -42.13 72.05 58.16
N SER A 8 -41.27 72.88 58.76
CA SER A 8 -39.90 73.12 58.30
C SER A 8 -39.04 71.84 58.32
N ARG A 9 -39.13 71.04 59.39
CA ARG A 9 -38.43 69.74 59.49
C ARG A 9 -38.97 68.71 58.48
N ALA A 10 -40.28 68.70 58.23
CA ALA A 10 -40.90 67.82 57.23
C ALA A 10 -40.44 68.18 55.80
N LEU A 11 -40.43 69.48 55.46
CA LEU A 11 -39.90 70.01 54.19
C LEU A 11 -38.42 69.69 54.00
N ALA A 12 -37.61 69.83 55.05
CA ALA A 12 -36.18 69.47 55.00
C ALA A 12 -35.97 67.96 54.78
N SER A 13 -36.77 67.11 55.43
CA SER A 13 -36.78 65.66 55.23
C SER A 13 -37.17 65.27 53.79
N GLU A 14 -38.17 65.93 53.22
CA GLU A 14 -38.65 65.66 51.87
C GLU A 14 -37.64 66.13 50.81
N HIS A 15 -36.97 67.27 51.05
CA HIS A 15 -35.85 67.73 50.25
C HIS A 15 -34.67 66.75 50.29
N GLU A 16 -34.32 66.23 51.47
CA GLU A 16 -33.23 65.24 51.63
C GLU A 16 -33.56 63.91 50.92
N ARG A 17 -34.81 63.43 51.02
CA ARG A 17 -35.28 62.26 50.26
C ARG A 17 -35.23 62.48 48.75
N SER A 18 -35.62 63.67 48.30
CA SER A 18 -35.53 64.04 46.88
C SER A 18 -34.08 64.06 46.41
N LYS A 19 -33.16 64.63 47.20
CA LYS A 19 -31.72 64.63 46.90
C LYS A 19 -31.14 63.22 46.78
N ILE A 20 -31.44 62.32 47.73
CA ILE A 20 -31.00 60.92 47.69
C ILE A 20 -31.56 60.20 46.45
N PHE A 21 -32.82 60.45 46.10
CA PHE A 21 -33.45 59.88 44.91
C PHE A 21 -32.76 60.36 43.62
N TRP A 22 -32.47 61.66 43.52
CA TRP A 22 -31.73 62.22 42.37
C TRP A 22 -30.32 61.66 42.26
N GLU A 23 -29.57 61.54 43.37
CA GLU A 23 -28.25 60.92 43.39
C GLU A 23 -28.29 59.44 42.95
N ALA A 24 -29.33 58.69 43.37
CA ALA A 24 -29.55 57.32 42.93
C ALA A 24 -29.88 57.25 41.43
N LEU A 25 -30.69 58.20 40.91
CA LEU A 25 -31.03 58.27 39.49
C LEU A 25 -29.81 58.59 38.63
N VAL A 26 -28.94 59.50 39.06
CA VAL A 26 -27.68 59.81 38.37
C VAL A 26 -26.78 58.58 38.32
N LYS A 27 -26.60 57.86 39.44
CA LYS A 27 -25.84 56.60 39.47
C LYS A 27 -26.42 55.54 38.54
N LEU A 28 -27.75 55.43 38.47
CA LEU A 28 -28.43 54.49 37.58
C LEU A 28 -28.15 54.81 36.11
N LEU A 29 -28.17 56.10 35.74
CA LEU A 29 -27.84 56.55 34.39
C LEU A 29 -26.37 56.29 34.02
N GLU A 30 -25.45 56.54 34.95
CA GLU A 30 -24.02 56.22 34.77
C GLU A 30 -23.80 54.72 34.59
N MET A 31 -24.46 53.88 35.40
CA MET A 31 -24.44 52.42 35.27
C MET A 31 -25.00 51.97 33.92
N TYR A 32 -26.11 52.54 33.47
CA TYR A 32 -26.72 52.19 32.18
C TYR A 32 -25.79 52.54 31.01
N LYS A 33 -25.13 53.70 31.05
CA LYS A 33 -24.15 54.10 30.05
C LYS A 33 -22.96 53.12 30.00
N LYS A 34 -22.42 52.76 31.16
CA LYS A 34 -21.33 51.78 31.26
C LYS A 34 -21.73 50.40 30.74
N LEU A 35 -22.96 49.96 31.04
CA LEU A 35 -23.49 48.70 30.53
C LEU A 35 -23.58 48.69 28.99
N GLU A 36 -23.96 49.79 28.36
CA GLU A 36 -24.02 49.89 26.90
C GLU A 36 -22.61 49.90 26.27
N GLU A 37 -21.64 50.55 26.92
CA GLU A 37 -20.21 50.52 26.52
C GLU A 37 -19.65 49.09 26.61
N ASP A 38 -19.88 48.38 27.73
CA ASP A 38 -19.45 47.01 27.93
C ASP A 38 -20.10 46.04 26.92
N LYS A 39 -21.39 46.25 26.59
CA LYS A 39 -22.10 45.48 25.57
C LYS A 39 -21.53 45.69 24.17
N GLN A 40 -21.20 46.92 23.79
CA GLN A 40 -20.54 47.21 22.52
C GLN A 40 -19.16 46.54 22.46
N ARG A 41 -18.41 46.62 23.55
CA ARG A 41 -17.11 45.95 23.68
C ARG A 41 -17.23 44.44 23.54
N LEU A 42 -18.14 43.79 24.27
CA LEU A 42 -18.40 42.35 24.15
C LEU A 42 -18.78 41.96 22.72
N THR A 43 -19.60 42.78 22.05
CA THR A 43 -20.03 42.54 20.67
C THR A 43 -18.83 42.56 19.71
N SER A 44 -17.91 43.51 19.89
CA SER A 44 -16.66 43.57 19.11
C SER A 44 -15.77 42.35 19.38
N GLU A 45 -15.58 41.97 20.64
CA GLU A 45 -14.76 40.80 21.02
C GLU A 45 -15.35 39.50 20.43
N VAL A 46 -16.68 39.31 20.49
CA VAL A 46 -17.37 38.16 19.88
C VAL A 46 -17.18 38.14 18.36
N SER A 47 -17.26 39.28 17.68
CA SER A 47 -17.01 39.37 16.24
C SER A 47 -15.59 38.93 15.88
N GLN A 48 -14.59 39.41 16.64
CA GLN A 48 -13.19 39.07 16.41
C GLN A 48 -12.90 37.59 16.65
N VAL A 49 -13.49 37.00 17.70
CA VAL A 49 -13.41 35.55 17.95
C VAL A 49 -14.06 34.76 16.80
N GLY A 50 -15.19 35.23 16.27
CA GLY A 50 -15.86 34.61 15.12
C GLY A 50 -14.97 34.58 13.86
N GLU A 51 -14.23 35.65 13.58
CA GLU A 51 -13.27 35.69 12.48
C GLU A 51 -12.09 34.73 12.68
N LEU A 52 -11.55 34.67 13.90
CA LEU A 52 -10.48 33.73 14.25
C LEU A 52 -10.92 32.27 14.11
N ILE A 53 -12.16 31.94 14.47
CA ILE A 53 -12.72 30.59 14.30
C ILE A 53 -12.77 30.24 12.82
N ARG A 54 -13.33 31.11 11.96
CA ARG A 54 -13.40 30.87 10.50
C ARG A 54 -12.02 30.68 9.89
N ALA A 55 -11.05 31.50 10.29
CA ALA A 55 -9.66 31.37 9.81
C ALA A 55 -9.06 30.02 10.21
N LYS A 56 -9.30 29.55 11.44
CA LYS A 56 -8.85 28.24 11.91
C LYS A 56 -9.57 27.08 11.21
N GLU A 57 -10.86 27.20 10.91
CA GLU A 57 -11.62 26.19 10.15
C GLU A 57 -11.04 25.99 8.74
N ILE A 58 -10.66 27.07 8.06
CA ILE A 58 -9.98 27.00 6.75
C ILE A 58 -8.66 26.23 6.87
N ILE A 59 -7.82 26.56 7.85
CA ILE A 59 -6.54 25.88 8.07
C ILE A 59 -6.77 24.41 8.43
N PHE A 60 -7.77 24.11 9.26
CA PHE A 60 -8.12 22.75 9.64
C PHE A 60 -8.51 21.91 8.41
N HIS A 61 -9.36 22.43 7.53
CA HIS A 61 -9.71 21.74 6.29
C HIS A 61 -8.52 21.57 5.34
N GLN A 62 -7.63 22.56 5.25
CA GLN A 62 -6.40 22.42 4.48
C GLN A 62 -5.49 21.34 5.05
N LEU A 63 -5.33 21.27 6.37
CA LEU A 63 -4.55 20.23 7.05
C LEU A 63 -5.17 18.85 6.86
N GLN A 64 -6.49 18.72 6.98
CA GLN A 64 -7.20 17.47 6.69
C GLN A 64 -6.97 17.01 5.24
N GLY A 65 -7.02 17.92 4.27
CA GLY A 65 -6.72 17.61 2.87
C GLY A 65 -5.29 17.11 2.69
N ARG A 66 -4.31 17.77 3.34
CA ARG A 66 -2.90 17.33 3.32
C ARG A 66 -2.69 15.96 3.95
N ILE A 67 -3.33 15.67 5.08
CA ILE A 67 -3.27 14.37 5.75
C ILE A 67 -3.81 13.27 4.81
N SER A 68 -4.97 13.50 4.18
CA SER A 68 -5.54 12.53 3.23
C SER A 68 -4.61 12.23 2.04
N VAL A 69 -3.94 13.24 1.49
CA VAL A 69 -2.93 13.05 0.45
C VAL A 69 -1.70 12.27 0.96
N GLN A 70 -1.30 12.50 2.21
CA GLN A 70 -0.21 11.74 2.83
C GLN A 70 -0.60 10.28 3.04
N ASP A 71 -1.80 9.99 3.52
CA ASP A 71 -2.29 8.61 3.73
C ASP A 71 -2.27 7.79 2.42
N THR A 72 -2.75 8.39 1.33
CA THR A 72 -2.72 7.73 0.01
C THR A 72 -1.28 7.52 -0.50
N THR A 73 -0.38 8.45 -0.20
CA THR A 73 1.05 8.32 -0.56
C THR A 73 1.73 7.24 0.24
N ILE A 74 1.44 7.15 1.55
CA ILE A 74 1.98 6.13 2.46
C ILE A 74 1.53 4.75 1.98
N ALA A 75 0.24 4.54 1.74
CA ALA A 75 -0.29 3.27 1.23
C ALA A 75 0.40 2.84 -0.08
N ARG A 76 0.65 3.78 -1.00
CA ARG A 76 1.38 3.49 -2.25
C ARG A 76 2.84 3.09 -1.99
N LEU A 77 3.53 3.77 -1.07
CA LEU A 77 4.91 3.44 -0.72
C LEU A 77 5.00 2.08 -0.02
N GLU A 78 4.06 1.75 0.85
CA GLU A 78 3.98 0.44 1.50
C GLU A 78 3.82 -0.68 0.47
N MET A 79 2.96 -0.50 -0.54
CA MET A 79 2.85 -1.45 -1.66
C MET A 79 4.17 -1.61 -2.42
N ASN A 80 4.83 -0.50 -2.76
CA ASN A 80 6.12 -0.54 -3.46
C ASN A 80 7.20 -1.25 -2.63
N VAL A 81 7.24 -1.03 -1.32
CA VAL A 81 8.19 -1.71 -0.42
C VAL A 81 7.92 -3.22 -0.38
N GLN A 82 6.65 -3.63 -0.28
CA GLN A 82 6.29 -5.05 -0.32
C GLN A 82 6.69 -5.71 -1.64
N GLU A 83 6.56 -5.03 -2.78
CA GLU A 83 7.02 -5.54 -4.07
C GLU A 83 8.55 -5.67 -4.11
N LEU A 84 9.28 -4.66 -3.64
CA LEU A 84 10.75 -4.69 -3.60
C LEU A 84 11.28 -5.81 -2.69
N GLN A 85 10.59 -6.13 -1.60
CA GLN A 85 10.95 -7.22 -0.68
C GLN A 85 10.80 -8.61 -1.30
N LYS A 86 9.98 -8.77 -2.33
CA LYS A 86 9.80 -10.06 -3.03
C LYS A 86 10.91 -10.36 -4.03
N VAL A 87 11.66 -9.33 -4.45
CA VAL A 87 12.69 -9.49 -5.47
C VAL A 87 13.89 -10.24 -4.90
N SER A 88 14.18 -11.40 -5.50
CA SER A 88 15.37 -12.18 -5.16
C SER A 88 16.58 -11.76 -6.00
N TYR A 89 17.76 -11.80 -5.37
CA TYR A 89 19.07 -11.51 -5.97
C TYR A 89 20.09 -12.61 -5.69
N ASP A 90 19.67 -13.86 -5.51
CA ASP A 90 20.56 -15.01 -5.27
C ASP A 90 20.38 -16.12 -6.32
N GLY A 91 19.67 -15.82 -7.41
CA GLY A 91 19.32 -16.77 -8.45
C GLY A 91 18.21 -17.74 -8.05
N ILE A 92 17.51 -17.53 -6.93
CA ILE A 92 16.42 -18.39 -6.45
C ILE A 92 15.11 -17.62 -6.43
N LEU A 93 14.12 -18.12 -7.16
CA LEU A 93 12.73 -17.65 -7.13
C LEU A 93 11.86 -18.71 -6.45
N PHE A 94 10.99 -18.28 -5.54
CA PHE A 94 9.88 -19.08 -5.02
C PHE A 94 8.56 -18.52 -5.53
N VAL A 95 7.67 -19.40 -6.00
CA VAL A 95 6.34 -19.04 -6.50
C VAL A 95 5.31 -19.86 -5.75
N GLU A 96 4.60 -19.21 -4.82
CA GLU A 96 3.45 -19.79 -4.15
C GLU A 96 2.19 -19.56 -4.99
N ILE A 97 1.44 -20.63 -5.26
CA ILE A 97 0.26 -20.59 -6.12
C ILE A 97 -0.95 -21.04 -5.30
N PRO A 98 -1.56 -20.12 -4.54
CA PRO A 98 -2.80 -20.41 -3.83
C PRO A 98 -3.96 -20.50 -4.82
N ASN A 99 -5.05 -21.12 -4.38
CA ASN A 99 -6.27 -21.32 -5.16
C ASN A 99 -6.00 -22.12 -6.45
N TYR A 100 -5.14 -23.14 -6.35
CA TYR A 100 -4.65 -23.94 -7.48
C TYR A 100 -5.80 -24.48 -8.34
N SER A 101 -6.81 -25.11 -7.73
CA SER A 101 -7.92 -25.72 -8.47
C SER A 101 -8.71 -24.69 -9.29
N GLN A 102 -9.00 -23.51 -8.73
CA GLN A 102 -9.71 -22.45 -9.46
C GLN A 102 -8.83 -21.88 -10.57
N LYS A 103 -7.55 -21.61 -10.29
CA LYS A 103 -6.63 -21.05 -11.29
C LYS A 103 -6.37 -22.03 -12.45
N LYS A 104 -6.26 -23.33 -12.17
CA LYS A 104 -6.16 -24.37 -13.19
C LYS A 104 -7.41 -24.40 -14.08
N ALA A 105 -8.60 -24.39 -13.48
CA ALA A 105 -9.86 -24.36 -14.22
C ALA A 105 -9.98 -23.09 -15.07
N ALA A 106 -9.62 -21.92 -14.54
CA ALA A 106 -9.60 -20.66 -15.28
C ALA A 106 -8.62 -20.67 -16.46
N ALA A 107 -7.47 -21.35 -16.32
CA ALA A 107 -6.50 -21.51 -17.40
C ALA A 107 -7.01 -22.40 -18.56
N MET A 108 -8.13 -23.10 -18.40
CA MET A 108 -8.76 -23.87 -19.49
C MET A 108 -9.60 -22.98 -20.43
N THR A 109 -10.19 -21.90 -19.91
CA THR A 109 -11.17 -21.07 -20.64
C THR A 109 -10.73 -19.63 -20.85
N GLY A 110 -9.80 -19.13 -20.03
CA GLY A 110 -9.32 -17.75 -20.06
C GLY A 110 -7.81 -17.66 -20.31
N THR A 111 -7.11 -16.90 -19.46
CA THR A 111 -5.67 -16.68 -19.58
C THR A 111 -4.89 -17.95 -19.25
N PRO A 112 -4.18 -18.58 -20.20
CA PRO A 112 -3.64 -19.93 -20.03
C PRO A 112 -2.38 -20.00 -19.13
N SER A 113 -1.75 -18.86 -18.87
CA SER A 113 -0.47 -18.76 -18.15
C SER A 113 -0.35 -17.45 -17.38
N PHE A 114 0.52 -17.43 -16.37
CA PHE A 114 0.95 -16.19 -15.72
C PHE A 114 2.48 -16.14 -15.65
N TYR A 115 3.03 -14.94 -15.49
CA TYR A 115 4.44 -14.71 -15.20
C TYR A 115 4.63 -14.55 -13.69
N SER A 116 5.74 -15.06 -13.17
CA SER A 116 6.20 -14.73 -11.83
C SER A 116 6.70 -13.30 -11.74
N ASP A 117 6.96 -12.86 -10.52
CA ASP A 117 7.81 -11.71 -10.27
C ASP A 117 9.22 -11.93 -10.86
N ASP A 118 9.92 -10.82 -11.06
CA ASP A 118 11.29 -10.84 -11.52
C ASP A 118 12.23 -11.28 -10.40
N PHE A 119 13.24 -12.05 -10.77
CA PHE A 119 14.35 -12.41 -9.90
C PHE A 119 15.67 -12.28 -10.65
N TYR A 120 16.74 -12.16 -9.89
CA TYR A 120 18.07 -11.86 -10.40
C TYR A 120 19.06 -12.89 -9.93
N THR A 121 20.10 -13.14 -10.73
CA THR A 121 21.19 -14.01 -10.30
C THR A 121 22.04 -13.42 -9.18
N ASP A 122 22.11 -12.08 -9.14
CA ASP A 122 22.85 -11.25 -8.18
C ASP A 122 22.39 -9.78 -8.34
N ARG A 123 22.84 -8.88 -7.46
CA ARG A 123 22.42 -7.46 -7.46
C ARG A 123 22.72 -6.73 -8.78
N HIS A 124 23.72 -7.18 -9.54
CA HIS A 124 24.08 -6.61 -10.85
C HIS A 124 23.97 -7.67 -11.96
N GLY A 125 23.10 -8.65 -11.77
CA GLY A 125 23.04 -9.89 -12.55
C GLY A 125 21.96 -9.89 -13.63
N TYR A 126 21.71 -11.08 -14.18
CA TYR A 126 20.66 -11.27 -15.19
C TYR A 126 19.29 -11.07 -14.57
N ARG A 127 18.40 -10.33 -15.25
CA ARG A 127 16.98 -10.21 -14.89
C ARG A 127 16.18 -11.34 -15.54
N MET A 128 15.38 -12.04 -14.75
CA MET A 128 14.75 -13.30 -15.16
C MET A 128 13.34 -13.40 -14.58
N CYS A 129 12.49 -14.23 -15.20
CA CYS A 129 11.22 -14.63 -14.61
C CYS A 129 10.86 -16.06 -15.03
N ALA A 130 9.82 -16.60 -14.40
CA ALA A 130 9.20 -17.86 -14.79
C ALA A 130 7.84 -17.59 -15.46
N ARG A 131 7.45 -18.42 -16.42
CA ARG A 131 6.12 -18.48 -16.99
C ARG A 131 5.50 -19.83 -16.69
N VAL A 132 4.32 -19.84 -16.07
CA VAL A 132 3.68 -21.06 -15.57
C VAL A 132 2.33 -21.26 -16.25
N TYR A 133 2.10 -22.48 -16.73
CA TYR A 133 0.82 -22.93 -17.30
C TYR A 133 0.25 -24.03 -16.42
N LEU A 134 -0.75 -23.69 -15.61
CA LEU A 134 -1.36 -24.65 -14.69
C LEU A 134 -2.09 -25.76 -15.43
N ASN A 135 -2.73 -25.45 -16.56
CA ASN A 135 -3.37 -26.42 -17.43
C ASN A 135 -2.42 -26.96 -18.54
N GLY A 136 -1.12 -26.68 -18.43
CA GLY A 136 -0.12 -27.12 -19.38
C GLY A 136 -0.12 -26.36 -20.72
N ASP A 137 0.97 -26.54 -21.46
CA ASP A 137 1.23 -25.96 -22.77
C ASP A 137 1.80 -27.00 -23.74
N GLY A 138 1.59 -26.80 -25.05
CA GLY A 138 2.05 -27.71 -26.09
C GLY A 138 1.65 -29.17 -25.83
N VAL A 139 2.63 -30.07 -25.86
CA VAL A 139 2.44 -31.52 -25.65
C VAL A 139 1.98 -31.89 -24.23
N GLY A 140 2.13 -31.00 -23.24
CA GLY A 140 1.67 -31.21 -21.86
C GLY A 140 0.29 -30.64 -21.57
N LYS A 141 -0.35 -29.97 -22.54
CA LYS A 141 -1.64 -29.32 -22.35
C LYS A 141 -2.71 -30.31 -21.87
N GLY A 142 -3.44 -29.93 -20.82
CA GLY A 142 -4.51 -30.71 -20.20
C GLY A 142 -4.06 -31.89 -19.34
N SER A 143 -2.77 -32.19 -19.26
CA SER A 143 -2.25 -33.37 -18.56
C SER A 143 -1.13 -33.08 -17.57
N HIS A 144 -0.36 -32.01 -17.80
CA HIS A 144 0.78 -31.61 -16.99
C HIS A 144 0.71 -30.13 -16.63
N LEU A 145 1.35 -29.77 -15.53
CA LEU A 145 1.79 -28.40 -15.30
C LEU A 145 3.03 -28.14 -16.16
N SER A 146 3.06 -27.03 -16.89
CA SER A 146 4.23 -26.61 -17.66
C SER A 146 4.86 -25.38 -17.03
N ILE A 147 6.19 -25.34 -17.04
CA ILE A 147 6.97 -24.21 -16.52
C ILE A 147 8.09 -23.87 -17.49
N PHE A 148 8.28 -22.57 -17.69
CA PHE A 148 9.30 -22.03 -18.58
C PHE A 148 10.07 -20.92 -17.88
N PHE A 149 11.35 -20.80 -18.23
CA PHE A 149 12.25 -19.74 -17.81
C PHE A 149 12.37 -18.72 -18.93
N ALA A 150 12.41 -17.44 -18.59
CA ALA A 150 12.62 -16.36 -19.54
C ALA A 150 13.66 -15.36 -19.02
N LEU A 151 14.52 -14.92 -19.93
CA LEU A 151 15.40 -13.76 -19.72
C LEU A 151 14.63 -12.49 -20.05
N LYS A 152 14.77 -11.48 -19.19
CA LYS A 152 14.24 -10.14 -19.39
C LYS A 152 15.38 -9.16 -19.56
N LYS A 153 15.12 -8.07 -20.26
CA LYS A 153 16.09 -6.99 -20.43
C LYS A 153 16.43 -6.37 -19.08
N GLY A 154 17.70 -6.43 -18.73
CA GLY A 154 18.25 -5.95 -17.48
C GLY A 154 19.10 -4.69 -17.65
N PRO A 155 19.27 -3.88 -16.59
CA PRO A 155 20.12 -2.68 -16.64
C PRO A 155 21.61 -3.02 -16.82
N TYR A 156 22.04 -4.23 -16.47
CA TYR A 156 23.43 -4.66 -16.50
C TYR A 156 23.80 -5.55 -17.70
N ASP A 157 22.88 -5.76 -18.66
CA ASP A 157 23.07 -6.69 -19.79
C ASP A 157 24.33 -6.42 -20.63
N ASN A 158 24.86 -5.19 -20.62
CA ASN A 158 26.09 -4.84 -21.32
C ASN A 158 27.37 -5.36 -20.64
N TYR A 159 27.31 -5.70 -19.35
CA TYR A 159 28.43 -6.15 -18.53
C TYR A 159 28.39 -7.65 -18.24
N LEU A 160 27.32 -8.32 -18.68
CA LEU A 160 27.10 -9.74 -18.49
C LEU A 160 27.58 -10.56 -19.70
N SER A 161 27.89 -11.84 -19.47
CA SER A 161 28.32 -12.74 -20.52
C SER A 161 27.13 -13.26 -21.33
N TRP A 162 27.27 -13.30 -22.65
CA TRP A 162 26.22 -13.80 -23.55
C TRP A 162 26.82 -14.81 -24.54
N PRO A 163 26.05 -15.83 -24.96
CA PRO A 163 24.69 -16.17 -24.51
C PRO A 163 24.66 -16.68 -23.06
N PHE A 164 23.49 -16.59 -22.42
CA PHE A 164 23.26 -17.10 -21.07
C PHE A 164 23.44 -18.62 -21.03
N GLN A 165 24.26 -19.11 -20.11
CA GLN A 165 24.71 -20.52 -20.07
C GLN A 165 24.61 -21.15 -18.67
N ARG A 166 23.97 -20.48 -17.70
CA ARG A 166 23.84 -21.00 -16.34
C ARG A 166 22.76 -22.08 -16.29
N ARG A 167 23.03 -23.19 -15.60
CA ARG A 167 22.05 -24.27 -15.43
C ARG A 167 20.82 -23.74 -14.70
N VAL A 168 19.65 -24.05 -15.22
CA VAL A 168 18.35 -23.68 -14.63
C VAL A 168 17.69 -24.94 -14.11
N THR A 169 17.22 -24.91 -12.87
CA THR A 169 16.49 -26.02 -12.22
C THR A 169 15.11 -25.54 -11.82
N PHE A 170 14.08 -26.24 -12.28
CA PHE A 170 12.71 -26.12 -11.81
C PHE A 170 12.46 -27.17 -10.73
N THR A 171 11.75 -26.78 -9.68
CA THR A 171 11.39 -27.69 -8.58
C THR A 171 9.93 -27.46 -8.19
N LEU A 172 9.14 -28.53 -8.11
CA LEU A 172 7.88 -28.54 -7.38
C LEU A 172 8.16 -29.01 -5.96
N LEU A 173 7.91 -28.12 -4.99
CA LEU A 173 8.22 -28.37 -3.59
C LEU A 173 7.16 -29.27 -2.96
N ASN A 174 7.64 -30.28 -2.26
CA ASN A 174 6.82 -31.11 -1.40
C ASN A 174 6.55 -30.38 -0.07
N GLN A 175 5.30 -30.40 0.38
CA GLN A 175 4.85 -29.69 1.58
C GLN A 175 4.54 -30.62 2.76
N ALA A 176 4.85 -31.92 2.62
CA ALA A 176 4.68 -32.97 3.62
C ALA A 176 6.02 -33.55 4.10
N GLY A 177 7.15 -32.91 3.77
CA GLY A 177 8.48 -33.34 4.19
C GLY A 177 9.08 -34.49 3.39
N LYS A 178 8.50 -34.85 2.24
CA LYS A 178 9.06 -35.81 1.29
C LYS A 178 9.96 -35.11 0.25
N ASP A 179 10.54 -35.89 -0.65
CA ASP A 179 11.37 -35.39 -1.73
C ASP A 179 10.61 -34.46 -2.69
N HIS A 180 11.33 -33.46 -3.19
CA HIS A 180 10.82 -32.55 -4.20
C HIS A 180 10.96 -33.15 -5.60
N LEU A 181 10.11 -32.75 -6.54
CA LEU A 181 10.27 -33.10 -7.96
C LEU A 181 11.04 -32.00 -8.67
N SER A 182 12.14 -32.33 -9.32
CA SER A 182 12.96 -31.36 -10.03
C SER A 182 13.30 -31.81 -11.44
N ASP A 183 13.41 -30.85 -12.34
CA ASP A 183 13.95 -31.01 -13.67
C ASP A 183 14.88 -29.83 -13.97
N ALA A 184 15.96 -30.07 -14.69
CA ALA A 184 16.98 -29.06 -14.93
C ALA A 184 17.53 -29.15 -16.34
N PHE A 185 17.80 -27.99 -16.93
CA PHE A 185 18.39 -27.91 -18.25
C PHE A 185 19.60 -26.97 -18.24
N ARG A 186 20.50 -27.19 -19.19
CA ARG A 186 21.54 -26.23 -19.55
C ARG A 186 21.07 -25.46 -20.79
N PRO A 187 21.05 -24.12 -20.75
CA PRO A 187 20.70 -23.30 -21.90
C PRO A 187 21.51 -23.67 -23.14
N ASP A 188 20.82 -23.79 -24.29
CA ASP A 188 21.47 -23.97 -25.59
C ASP A 188 22.01 -22.61 -26.09
N PRO A 189 23.34 -22.44 -26.26
CA PRO A 189 23.94 -21.20 -26.74
C PRO A 189 23.45 -20.73 -28.11
N THR A 190 22.87 -21.62 -28.93
CA THR A 190 22.37 -21.29 -30.26
C THR A 190 20.91 -20.82 -30.25
N SER A 191 20.16 -21.10 -29.18
CA SER A 191 18.76 -20.71 -29.06
C SER A 191 18.61 -19.20 -28.85
N SER A 192 17.63 -18.60 -29.54
CA SER A 192 17.27 -17.19 -29.39
C SER A 192 16.80 -16.84 -27.97
N SER A 193 16.30 -17.81 -27.22
CA SER A 193 15.80 -17.63 -25.85
C SER A 193 16.89 -17.17 -24.87
N PHE A 194 18.14 -17.52 -25.15
CA PHE A 194 19.28 -17.29 -24.25
C PHE A 194 20.28 -16.26 -24.78
N GLN A 195 19.96 -15.61 -25.90
CA GLN A 195 20.74 -14.48 -26.39
C GLN A 195 20.49 -13.23 -25.55
N LYS A 196 21.37 -12.24 -25.71
CA LYS A 196 21.19 -10.93 -25.08
C LYS A 196 19.82 -10.32 -25.44
N PRO A 197 18.96 -9.97 -24.46
CA PRO A 197 17.65 -9.39 -24.74
C PRO A 197 17.73 -8.10 -25.55
N VAL A 198 17.02 -8.09 -26.68
CA VAL A 198 16.81 -6.86 -27.48
C VAL A 198 15.50 -6.19 -27.07
N LYS A 199 14.44 -7.00 -26.89
CA LYS A 199 13.12 -6.61 -26.38
C LYS A 199 13.06 -6.79 -24.87
N GLU A 200 11.95 -6.41 -24.25
CA GLU A 200 11.73 -6.54 -22.79
C GLU A 200 11.93 -7.97 -22.27
N MET A 201 11.61 -8.97 -23.10
CA MET A 201 11.68 -10.37 -22.71
C MET A 201 11.97 -11.26 -23.92
N ASN A 202 12.79 -12.28 -23.72
CA ASN A 202 13.07 -13.31 -24.70
C ASN A 202 11.94 -14.36 -24.75
N ILE A 203 12.00 -15.24 -25.76
CA ILE A 203 11.13 -16.42 -25.81
C ILE A 203 11.43 -17.30 -24.60
N ALA A 204 10.39 -17.72 -23.89
CA ALA A 204 10.55 -18.59 -22.73
C ALA A 204 10.94 -20.02 -23.15
N SER A 205 11.78 -20.68 -22.36
CA SER A 205 12.21 -22.06 -22.60
C SER A 205 12.20 -22.87 -21.31
N GLY A 206 11.78 -24.13 -21.39
CA GLY A 206 11.59 -24.97 -20.22
C GLY A 206 10.85 -26.26 -20.55
N CYS A 207 10.00 -26.72 -19.65
CA CYS A 207 9.48 -28.08 -19.63
C CYS A 207 7.96 -28.10 -19.84
N PRO A 208 7.47 -28.43 -21.06
CA PRO A 208 6.03 -28.59 -21.32
C PRO A 208 5.38 -29.69 -20.48
N MET A 209 6.11 -30.75 -20.13
CA MET A 209 5.61 -31.87 -19.31
C MET A 209 6.33 -31.93 -17.96
N PHE A 210 6.39 -30.81 -17.23
CA PHE A 210 7.17 -30.75 -15.99
C PHE A 210 6.65 -31.71 -14.91
N VAL A 211 5.37 -31.61 -14.52
CA VAL A 211 4.76 -32.56 -13.56
C VAL A 211 3.33 -32.87 -13.97
N ALA A 212 2.98 -34.16 -14.02
CA ALA A 212 1.63 -34.60 -14.35
C ALA A 212 0.61 -34.14 -13.29
N HIS A 213 -0.56 -33.68 -13.71
CA HIS A 213 -1.61 -33.23 -12.79
C HIS A 213 -1.99 -34.30 -11.77
N LYS A 214 -2.07 -35.56 -12.21
CA LYS A 214 -2.35 -36.72 -11.35
C LYS A 214 -1.38 -36.88 -10.17
N VAL A 215 -0.15 -36.40 -10.31
CA VAL A 215 0.87 -36.43 -9.24
C VAL A 215 0.67 -35.25 -8.29
N ILE A 216 0.43 -34.06 -8.83
CA ILE A 216 0.17 -32.85 -8.03
C ILE A 216 -1.09 -33.01 -7.17
N GLU A 217 -2.15 -33.55 -7.78
CA GLU A 217 -3.50 -33.63 -7.19
C GLU A 217 -3.70 -34.87 -6.33
N ASN A 218 -2.72 -35.78 -6.29
CA ASN A 218 -2.72 -36.89 -5.34
C ASN A 218 -2.29 -36.39 -3.96
N VAL A 219 -3.24 -36.35 -3.02
CA VAL A 219 -3.04 -35.90 -1.63
C VAL A 219 -1.90 -36.67 -0.94
N GLY A 220 -1.73 -37.96 -1.25
CA GLY A 220 -0.68 -38.80 -0.67
C GLY A 220 0.74 -38.40 -1.07
N GLU A 221 0.89 -37.69 -2.20
CA GLU A 221 2.20 -37.20 -2.67
C GLU A 221 2.65 -35.96 -1.90
N GLY A 222 1.73 -35.13 -1.41
CA GLY A 222 2.04 -33.98 -0.55
C GLY A 222 2.51 -32.72 -1.28
N PHE A 223 2.28 -32.60 -2.59
CA PHE A 223 2.60 -31.40 -3.38
C PHE A 223 1.52 -30.32 -3.31
N LEU A 224 0.24 -30.72 -3.26
CA LEU A 224 -0.90 -29.82 -3.09
C LEU A 224 -1.37 -29.84 -1.64
N ARG A 225 -1.24 -28.71 -0.94
CA ARG A 225 -1.69 -28.54 0.46
C ARG A 225 -2.47 -27.25 0.59
N ASN A 226 -3.62 -27.28 1.28
CA ASN A 226 -4.51 -26.12 1.44
C ASN A 226 -4.86 -25.42 0.11
N ASN A 227 -5.04 -26.20 -0.97
CA ASN A 227 -5.26 -25.70 -2.33
C ASN A 227 -4.12 -24.79 -2.85
N THR A 228 -2.90 -25.02 -2.38
CA THR A 228 -1.68 -24.28 -2.73
C THR A 228 -0.58 -25.24 -3.19
N ILE A 229 0.11 -24.88 -4.27
CA ILE A 229 1.38 -25.51 -4.68
C ILE A 229 2.51 -24.49 -4.60
N CYS A 230 3.74 -24.96 -4.40
CA CYS A 230 4.92 -24.10 -4.33
C CYS A 230 5.96 -24.56 -5.37
N LEU A 231 6.33 -23.64 -6.27
CA LEU A 231 7.39 -23.85 -7.26
C LEU A 231 8.65 -23.11 -6.83
N ARG A 232 9.80 -23.64 -7.22
CA ARG A 232 11.08 -22.96 -7.11
C ARG A 232 11.80 -23.00 -8.44
N VAL A 233 12.38 -21.88 -8.84
CA VAL A 233 13.32 -21.80 -9.97
C VAL A 233 14.67 -21.40 -9.42
N LYS A 234 15.71 -22.18 -9.72
CA LYS A 234 17.07 -21.90 -9.31
C LYS A 234 17.98 -21.78 -10.52
N VAL A 235 18.79 -20.74 -10.56
CA VAL A 235 19.88 -20.56 -11.50
C VAL A 235 21.19 -20.77 -10.78
N ASP A 236 22.01 -21.70 -11.26
CA ASP A 236 23.29 -21.99 -10.63
C ASP A 236 24.24 -20.79 -10.74
N PRO A 237 25.12 -20.56 -9.73
CA PRO A 237 26.15 -19.55 -9.82
C PRO A 237 27.07 -19.80 -11.03
N PRO A 238 27.84 -18.80 -11.48
CA PRO A 238 28.85 -19.04 -12.50
C PRO A 238 29.81 -20.14 -12.03
N ASN A 239 30.23 -21.02 -12.93
CA ASN A 239 31.23 -22.04 -12.60
C ASN A 239 32.47 -21.37 -11.98
N PRO A 240 33.06 -21.95 -10.92
CA PRO A 240 34.32 -21.45 -10.40
C PRO A 240 35.35 -21.42 -11.54
N ARG A 241 36.06 -20.29 -11.65
CA ARG A 241 37.18 -20.14 -12.57
C ARG A 241 38.36 -20.99 -12.14
#